data_AF-A0A6L3FA26-F1
#
_entry.id   AF-A0A6L3FA26-F1
#
_cell.length_a   1.000
_cell.length_b   1.000
_cell.length_c   1.000
_cell.angle_alpha   90.00
_cell.angle_beta   90.00
_cell.angle_gamma   90.00
#
_symmetry.space_group_name_H-M   'P 1'
#
loop_
_entity.id
_entity.type
_entity.pdbx_description
1 polymer ?
#
loop_
_entity_poly.entity_id
_entity_poly.type
_entity_poly.pdbx_seq_one_letter_code
_entity_poly.pdbx_strand_id
1 'polypeptide(L)'
;MRVRHLILIIFCLIGCSSCSKSESPKSLIVGKWIQTEGEGVWVEKEDLGLRAFNEPNGFVIVFNEDNTGTFANTQTNEVNEFNWKFVTNGTLIIDGKYPFSVSVSEKELEMRIAAIQKSNRKFARLPILGVHSNTSPNSSFASGHAWISKIDFVANSFEYTMYGLWPDGHKAVNHFKGSNDPSVSDIRINYEKKSSLHNRYYSLSEKQVQVLMTLVSEYREWSYTYTCASFAEEVVFTVVGEDVDADDIVGFETPRELSESIELLEAEHSTTHLIPAVLQDPNASSLSNNSNSFEGSVHDP
;
A
#
# COMPACT_ATOMS: atom_id res chain seq x y z
N MET A 1 39.26 -0.20 -32.10
CA MET A 1 38.20 0.38 -31.22
C MET A 1 37.13 -0.68 -30.99
N ARG A 2 36.91 -1.14 -29.76
CA ARG A 2 35.77 -2.02 -29.43
C ARG A 2 34.58 -1.12 -29.12
N VAL A 3 33.58 -1.10 -30.00
CA VAL A 3 32.30 -0.42 -29.75
C VAL A 3 31.52 -1.30 -28.75
N ARG A 4 31.40 -0.84 -27.50
CA ARG A 4 30.49 -1.45 -26.53
C ARG A 4 29.09 -0.94 -26.85
N HIS A 5 28.16 -1.87 -27.11
CA HIS A 5 26.76 -1.53 -27.34
C HIS A 5 26.10 -1.33 -25.96
N LEU A 6 25.63 -0.11 -25.71
CA LEU A 6 24.83 0.23 -24.53
C LEU A 6 23.36 -0.09 -24.86
N ILE A 7 22.75 -1.01 -24.12
CA ILE A 7 21.32 -1.31 -24.25
C ILE A 7 20.61 -0.50 -23.17
N LEU A 8 19.95 0.59 -23.58
CA LEU A 8 19.10 1.38 -22.69
C LEU A 8 17.68 0.78 -22.69
N ILE A 9 17.08 0.60 -21.51
CA ILE A 9 15.70 0.13 -21.37
C ILE A 9 14.88 1.27 -20.77
N ILE A 10 14.03 1.88 -21.59
CA ILE A 10 13.07 2.91 -21.16
C ILE A 10 11.71 2.27 -21.00
N PHE A 11 11.11 2.38 -19.82
CA PHE A 11 9.72 1.98 -19.60
C PHE A 11 8.81 3.19 -19.79
N CYS A 12 7.77 3.02 -20.60
CA CYS A 12 6.71 4.00 -20.79
C CYS A 12 5.40 3.29 -20.47
N LEU A 13 4.69 3.74 -19.43
CA LEU A 13 3.32 3.31 -19.20
C LEU A 13 2.44 4.05 -20.22
N ILE A 14 1.61 3.35 -20.98
CA ILE A 14 0.65 4.00 -21.90
C ILE A 14 -0.73 3.67 -21.38
N GLY A 15 -1.45 4.69 -20.92
CA GLY A 15 -2.84 4.58 -20.49
C GLY A 15 -3.69 5.66 -21.15
N CYS A 16 -4.16 5.43 -22.38
CA CYS A 16 -5.46 5.92 -22.86
C CYS A 16 -5.78 5.30 -24.24
N SER A 17 -6.70 4.33 -24.30
CA SER A 17 -7.16 3.73 -25.57
C SER A 17 -8.26 4.54 -26.28
N SER A 18 -8.54 5.77 -25.84
CA SER A 18 -9.74 6.51 -26.28
C SER A 18 -9.53 8.02 -26.52
N CYS A 19 -8.31 8.50 -26.76
CA CYS A 19 -8.09 9.90 -27.13
C CYS A 19 -7.86 10.04 -28.64
N SER A 20 -8.91 10.42 -29.36
CA SER A 20 -8.79 10.84 -30.75
C SER A 20 -8.19 12.25 -30.81
N LYS A 21 -7.08 12.36 -31.53
CA LYS A 21 -6.39 13.55 -32.04
C LYS A 21 -5.74 14.50 -31.01
N SER A 22 -4.42 14.63 -31.19
CA SER A 22 -3.62 15.84 -30.97
C SER A 22 -3.30 16.21 -29.52
N GLU A 23 -2.48 15.40 -28.85
CA GLU A 23 -1.33 15.83 -28.03
C GLU A 23 -0.59 14.59 -27.51
N SER A 24 0.75 14.58 -27.61
CA SER A 24 1.57 13.50 -27.07
C SER A 24 1.60 13.57 -25.53
N PRO A 25 1.47 12.44 -24.80
CA PRO A 25 1.49 12.46 -23.35
C PRO A 25 2.89 12.82 -22.84
N LYS A 26 3.05 14.01 -22.25
CA LYS A 26 4.32 14.57 -21.76
C LYS A 26 4.70 14.10 -20.34
N SER A 27 3.78 13.51 -19.59
CA SER A 27 3.86 13.48 -18.12
C SER A 27 4.39 12.18 -17.50
N LEU A 28 4.98 11.25 -18.26
CA LEU A 28 5.12 9.87 -17.77
C LEU A 28 6.54 9.28 -17.73
N ILE A 29 7.57 10.08 -17.95
CA ILE A 29 8.96 9.66 -17.73
C ILE A 29 9.64 10.71 -16.85
N VAL A 30 9.26 10.73 -15.58
CA VAL A 30 10.04 11.42 -14.55
C VAL A 30 10.50 10.34 -13.57
N GLY A 31 11.78 9.99 -13.62
CA GLY A 31 12.33 8.90 -12.81
C GLY A 31 13.85 8.83 -12.92
N LYS A 32 14.47 8.15 -11.97
CA LYS A 32 15.92 7.87 -11.95
C LYS A 32 16.15 6.42 -12.36
N TRP A 33 16.97 6.21 -13.37
CA TRP A 33 17.46 4.87 -13.74
C TRP A 33 18.87 4.66 -13.22
N ILE A 34 19.12 3.51 -12.59
CA ILE A 34 20.44 3.11 -12.08
C ILE A 34 20.80 1.77 -12.72
N GLN A 35 21.97 1.71 -13.36
CA GLN A 35 22.54 0.46 -13.87
C GLN A 35 23.59 -0.08 -12.91
N THR A 36 23.46 -1.35 -12.51
CA THR A 36 24.41 -2.06 -11.66
C THR A 36 24.69 -3.43 -12.29
N GLU A 37 25.95 -3.70 -12.65
CA GLU A 37 26.44 -5.02 -13.12
C GLU A 37 25.50 -5.87 -14.02
N GLY A 38 24.77 -5.24 -14.95
CA GLY A 38 23.93 -5.94 -15.94
C GLY A 38 22.42 -5.92 -15.69
N GLU A 39 21.97 -5.39 -14.55
CA GLU A 39 20.55 -5.16 -14.27
C GLU A 39 20.28 -3.67 -14.05
N GLY A 40 19.11 -3.19 -14.48
CA GLY A 40 18.70 -1.80 -14.37
C GLY A 40 17.45 -1.66 -13.52
N VAL A 41 17.47 -0.77 -12.53
CA VAL A 41 16.34 -0.52 -11.62
C VAL A 41 15.78 0.88 -11.85
N TRP A 42 14.45 0.98 -11.91
CA TRP A 42 13.74 2.25 -11.94
C TRP A 42 13.33 2.65 -10.53
N VAL A 43 13.54 3.92 -10.19
CA VAL A 43 13.15 4.51 -8.90
C VAL A 43 12.23 5.70 -9.16
N GLU A 44 11.05 5.68 -8.54
CA GLU A 44 10.09 6.79 -8.60
C GLU A 44 10.55 7.98 -7.76
N LYS A 45 10.06 9.17 -8.11
CA LYS A 45 10.49 10.49 -7.59
C LYS A 45 10.39 10.64 -6.06
N GLU A 46 9.59 9.81 -5.40
CA GLU A 46 9.26 9.96 -3.97
C GLU A 46 10.17 9.14 -3.04
N ASP A 47 10.96 8.19 -3.56
CA ASP A 47 11.87 7.31 -2.80
C ASP A 47 13.33 7.81 -2.74
N LEU A 48 13.56 9.12 -2.91
CA LEU A 48 14.88 9.73 -3.17
C LEU A 48 15.81 9.87 -1.94
N GLY A 49 15.73 8.97 -0.96
CA GLY A 49 16.65 8.94 0.18
C GLY A 49 18.02 8.35 -0.16
N LEU A 50 19.03 9.19 -0.43
CA LEU A 50 20.51 9.07 -0.28
C LEU A 50 21.28 7.75 -0.61
N ARG A 51 20.65 6.62 -0.95
CA ARG A 51 21.34 5.32 -1.13
C ARG A 51 22.04 5.13 -2.49
N ALA A 52 21.81 6.01 -3.46
CA ALA A 52 22.18 5.78 -4.86
C ALA A 52 23.62 6.16 -5.27
N PHE A 53 24.55 6.37 -4.32
CA PHE A 53 25.88 6.94 -4.62
C PHE A 53 27.07 6.00 -4.41
N ASN A 54 26.88 4.71 -4.12
CA ASN A 54 27.99 3.80 -3.77
C ASN A 54 28.21 2.61 -4.72
N GLU A 55 27.59 2.60 -5.91
CA GLU A 55 27.82 1.54 -6.91
C GLU A 55 29.03 1.88 -7.80
N PRO A 56 30.13 1.10 -7.76
CA PRO A 56 31.24 1.28 -8.67
C PRO A 56 30.77 0.85 -10.06
N ASN A 57 30.79 1.78 -11.03
CA ASN A 57 30.50 1.57 -12.47
C ASN A 57 29.04 1.82 -12.95
N GLY A 58 28.26 2.63 -12.23
CA GLY A 58 26.90 2.98 -12.61
C GLY A 58 26.77 4.22 -13.51
N PHE A 59 25.65 4.28 -14.23
CA PHE A 59 25.15 5.51 -14.83
C PHE A 59 23.83 5.88 -14.18
N VAL A 60 23.61 7.18 -14.03
CA VAL A 60 22.34 7.75 -13.58
C VAL A 60 21.75 8.55 -14.72
N ILE A 61 20.50 8.26 -15.08
CA ILE A 61 19.75 9.04 -16.06
C ILE A 61 18.50 9.61 -15.40
N VAL A 62 18.30 10.91 -15.57
CA VAL A 62 17.11 11.63 -15.11
C VAL A 62 16.46 12.30 -16.31
N PHE A 63 15.15 12.11 -16.45
CA PHE A 63 14.33 12.76 -17.46
C PHE A 63 13.48 13.84 -16.77
N ASN A 64 13.52 15.06 -17.29
CA ASN A 64 12.74 16.21 -16.82
C ASN A 64 11.53 16.44 -17.72
N GLU A 65 10.47 17.03 -17.18
CA GLU A 65 9.19 17.29 -17.89
C GLU A 65 9.32 18.26 -19.07
N ASP A 66 10.38 19.08 -19.10
CA ASP A 66 10.64 20.09 -20.12
C ASP A 66 11.41 19.55 -21.34
N ASN A 67 11.42 18.23 -21.53
CA ASN A 67 12.19 17.52 -22.56
C ASN A 67 13.71 17.64 -22.41
N THR A 68 14.20 17.98 -21.22
CA THR A 68 15.63 17.90 -20.88
C THR A 68 15.89 16.68 -20.00
N GLY A 69 17.14 16.30 -19.85
CA GLY A 69 17.55 15.26 -18.92
C GLY A 69 19.02 15.39 -18.56
N THR A 70 19.41 14.71 -17.49
CA THR A 70 20.79 14.64 -17.05
C THR A 70 21.27 13.20 -17.05
N PHE A 71 22.49 13.02 -17.54
CA PHE A 71 23.24 11.78 -17.50
C PHE A 71 24.46 12.00 -16.61
N ALA A 72 24.60 11.22 -15.54
CA ALA A 72 25.76 11.26 -14.67
C ALA A 72 26.49 9.92 -14.70
N ASN A 73 27.81 9.97 -14.92
CA ASN A 73 28.69 8.81 -14.79
C ASN A 73 29.22 8.77 -13.36
N THR A 74 28.92 7.70 -12.61
CA THR A 74 29.29 7.62 -11.18
C THR A 74 30.78 7.37 -10.95
N GLN A 75 31.53 6.94 -11.98
CA GLN A 75 32.98 6.78 -11.89
C GLN A 75 33.72 8.09 -12.11
N THR A 76 33.30 8.87 -13.10
CA THR A 76 34.02 10.08 -13.52
C THR A 76 33.47 11.33 -12.87
N ASN A 77 32.30 11.25 -12.21
CA ASN A 77 31.51 12.39 -11.76
C ASN A 77 31.17 13.39 -12.88
N GLU A 78 31.26 12.97 -14.14
CA GLU A 78 30.85 13.80 -15.26
C GLU A 78 29.32 13.78 -15.36
N VAL A 79 28.73 14.98 -15.37
CA VAL A 79 27.31 15.20 -15.63
C VAL A 79 27.17 15.86 -17.01
N ASN A 80 26.34 15.27 -17.86
CA ASN A 80 26.02 15.78 -19.18
C ASN A 80 24.51 16.01 -19.27
N GLU A 81 24.12 17.17 -19.80
CA GLU A 81 22.73 17.45 -20.15
C GLU A 81 22.42 16.91 -21.54
N PHE A 82 21.18 16.49 -21.73
CA PHE A 82 20.65 16.09 -23.03
C PHE A 82 19.23 16.60 -23.22
N ASN A 83 18.83 16.75 -24.48
CA ASN A 83 17.43 16.93 -24.82
C ASN A 83 16.85 15.58 -25.22
N TRP A 84 15.56 15.35 -24.99
CA TRP A 84 14.90 14.12 -25.41
C TRP A 84 13.55 14.40 -26.06
N LYS A 85 13.11 13.51 -26.94
CA LYS A 85 11.76 13.57 -27.51
C LYS A 85 11.26 12.20 -27.93
N PHE A 86 9.96 11.98 -27.79
CA PHE A 86 9.28 10.85 -28.43
C PHE A 86 8.96 11.17 -29.88
N VAL A 87 9.23 10.20 -30.75
CA VAL A 87 8.74 10.19 -32.13
C VAL A 87 7.47 9.33 -32.19
N THR A 88 6.61 9.60 -33.17
CA THR A 88 5.29 8.98 -33.36
C THR A 88 5.29 7.45 -33.49
N ASN A 89 6.45 6.80 -33.57
CA ASN A 89 6.62 5.35 -33.62
C ASN A 89 7.17 4.74 -32.31
N GLY A 90 7.08 5.46 -31.19
CA GLY A 90 7.58 4.98 -29.89
C GLY A 90 9.11 5.00 -29.75
N THR A 91 9.82 5.61 -30.70
CA THR A 91 11.28 5.79 -30.58
C THR A 91 11.56 6.99 -29.69
N LEU A 92 12.35 6.79 -28.63
CA LEU A 92 12.95 7.88 -27.86
C LEU A 92 14.23 8.33 -28.58
N ILE A 93 14.30 9.61 -28.94
CA ILE A 93 15.52 10.24 -29.42
C ILE A 93 16.12 11.04 -28.25
N ILE A 94 17.37 10.75 -27.92
CA ILE A 94 18.19 11.52 -26.97
C ILE A 94 19.22 12.29 -27.80
N ASP A 95 19.15 13.61 -27.74
CA ASP A 95 20.07 14.53 -28.42
C ASP A 95 21.07 15.07 -27.40
N GLY A 96 22.32 14.63 -27.51
CA GLY A 96 23.38 14.96 -26.58
C GLY A 96 24.75 14.63 -27.16
N LYS A 97 25.81 14.96 -26.42
CA LYS A 97 27.21 14.76 -26.82
C LYS A 97 27.56 13.31 -27.20
N TYR A 98 26.75 12.36 -26.76
CA TYR A 98 26.84 10.94 -27.09
C TYR A 98 25.53 10.47 -27.72
N PRO A 99 25.34 10.59 -29.04
CA PRO A 99 24.13 10.13 -29.70
C PRO A 99 24.09 8.59 -29.65
N PHE A 100 23.14 8.06 -28.90
CA PHE A 100 22.74 6.67 -29.02
C PHE A 100 21.25 6.61 -29.34
N SER A 101 20.88 5.80 -30.32
CA SER A 101 19.49 5.53 -30.68
C SER A 101 19.09 4.19 -30.11
N VAL A 102 18.01 4.16 -29.33
CA VAL A 102 17.44 2.91 -28.81
C VAL A 102 16.12 2.69 -29.55
N SER A 103 16.11 1.73 -30.46
CA SER A 103 14.89 1.28 -31.13
C SER A 103 14.41 0.01 -30.44
N VAL A 104 13.24 0.07 -29.81
CA VAL A 104 12.51 -1.11 -29.35
C VAL A 104 11.48 -1.44 -30.42
N SER A 105 11.38 -2.69 -30.84
CA SER A 105 10.32 -3.07 -31.79
C SER A 105 8.95 -2.94 -31.11
N GLU A 106 7.90 -2.58 -31.86
CA GLU A 106 6.53 -2.45 -31.33
C GLU A 106 6.08 -3.72 -30.60
N LYS A 107 6.38 -4.89 -31.18
CA LYS A 107 6.09 -6.19 -30.57
C LYS A 107 6.84 -6.43 -29.24
N GLU A 108 8.09 -5.98 -29.14
CA GLU A 108 8.85 -6.08 -27.90
C GLU A 108 8.32 -5.12 -26.83
N LEU A 109 7.91 -3.91 -27.23
CA LEU A 109 7.25 -2.95 -26.35
C LEU A 109 5.94 -3.53 -25.82
N GLU A 110 5.09 -4.11 -26.68
CA GLU A 110 3.85 -4.77 -26.28
C GLU A 110 4.08 -5.93 -25.31
N MET A 111 5.05 -6.82 -25.59
CA MET A 111 5.38 -7.93 -24.70
C MET A 111 5.88 -7.44 -23.33
N ARG A 112 6.67 -6.37 -23.30
CA ARG A 112 7.18 -5.77 -22.06
C ARG A 112 6.08 -5.02 -21.29
N ILE A 113 5.18 -4.31 -21.98
CA ILE A 113 3.98 -3.72 -21.36
C ILE A 113 3.11 -4.81 -20.74
N ALA A 114 2.87 -5.92 -21.45
CA ALA A 114 2.12 -7.06 -20.93
C ALA A 114 2.82 -7.70 -19.72
N ALA A 115 4.16 -7.82 -19.74
CA ALA A 115 4.94 -8.32 -18.62
C ALA A 115 4.89 -7.37 -17.41
N ILE A 116 4.92 -6.06 -17.62
CA ILE A 116 4.78 -5.03 -16.57
C ILE A 116 3.37 -5.02 -16.01
N GLN A 117 2.34 -5.11 -16.85
CA GLN A 117 0.97 -5.23 -16.37
C GLN A 117 0.78 -6.54 -15.58
N LYS A 118 1.45 -7.62 -15.99
CA LYS A 118 1.45 -8.89 -15.27
C LYS A 118 2.27 -8.84 -13.97
N SER A 119 3.37 -8.10 -13.93
CA SER A 119 4.16 -7.88 -12.70
C SER A 119 3.51 -6.86 -11.77
N ASN A 120 2.81 -5.85 -12.29
CA ASN A 120 2.02 -4.88 -11.54
C ASN A 120 0.76 -5.50 -10.96
N ARG A 121 0.25 -6.62 -11.52
CA ARG A 121 -0.71 -7.47 -10.79
C ARG A 121 -0.07 -8.19 -9.59
N LYS A 122 1.24 -8.43 -9.64
CA LYS A 122 2.03 -8.98 -8.52
C LYS A 122 2.40 -7.90 -7.49
N PHE A 123 2.45 -6.64 -7.93
CA PHE A 123 2.48 -5.44 -7.08
C PHE A 123 1.10 -4.78 -6.96
N ALA A 124 0.00 -5.55 -7.12
CA ALA A 124 -1.31 -5.05 -6.74
C ALA A 124 -1.16 -4.65 -5.27
N ARG A 125 -1.26 -3.35 -4.99
CA ARG A 125 -1.11 -2.84 -3.63
C ARG A 125 -2.06 -3.65 -2.77
N LEU A 126 -1.49 -4.31 -1.78
CA LEU A 126 -2.23 -5.21 -0.90
C LEU A 126 -3.36 -4.43 -0.23
N PRO A 127 -4.56 -5.01 -0.05
CA PRO A 127 -5.62 -4.35 0.69
C PRO A 127 -5.14 -3.90 2.07
N ILE A 128 -5.69 -2.80 2.59
CA ILE A 128 -5.27 -2.23 3.87
C ILE A 128 -6.42 -2.29 4.86
N LEU A 129 -6.11 -2.68 6.11
CA LEU A 129 -6.95 -2.47 7.28
C LEU A 129 -6.56 -1.14 7.93
N GLY A 130 -7.52 -0.23 8.09
CA GLY A 130 -7.37 0.94 8.94
C GLY A 130 -8.12 0.75 10.26
N VAL A 131 -7.56 1.24 11.36
CA VAL A 131 -8.25 1.41 12.65
C VAL A 131 -8.31 2.89 12.99
N HIS A 132 -9.44 3.35 13.50
CA HIS A 132 -9.76 4.76 13.63
C HIS A 132 -10.47 5.07 14.95
N SER A 133 -10.15 6.23 15.54
CA SER A 133 -10.91 6.83 16.64
C SER A 133 -11.03 8.34 16.47
N ASN A 134 -12.21 8.91 16.74
CA ASN A 134 -12.51 10.35 16.54
C ASN A 134 -12.45 11.20 17.80
N THR A 135 -11.94 10.65 18.89
CA THR A 135 -11.89 11.33 20.17
C THR A 135 -10.47 11.42 20.66
N SER A 136 -10.14 12.48 21.40
CA SER A 136 -8.82 12.62 22.01
C SER A 136 -8.69 11.64 23.19
N PRO A 137 -7.48 11.15 23.52
CA PRO A 137 -7.21 10.36 24.73
C PRO A 137 -7.76 10.99 26.02
N ASN A 138 -7.71 12.33 26.11
CA ASN A 138 -8.17 13.08 27.28
C ASN A 138 -9.68 13.33 27.31
N SER A 139 -10.46 12.71 26.42
CA SER A 139 -11.91 12.91 26.35
C SER A 139 -12.64 12.18 27.48
N SER A 140 -13.93 12.47 27.63
CA SER A 140 -14.75 11.77 28.62
C SER A 140 -14.95 10.30 28.23
N PHE A 141 -15.13 9.45 29.24
CA PHE A 141 -15.28 8.00 29.09
C PHE A 141 -16.33 7.55 28.06
N ALA A 142 -17.47 8.26 27.97
CA ALA A 142 -18.55 7.92 27.05
C ALA A 142 -18.47 8.66 25.71
N SER A 143 -17.36 9.35 25.42
CA SER A 143 -17.21 10.14 24.20
C SER A 143 -16.53 9.37 23.08
N GLY A 144 -16.88 9.79 21.87
CA GLY A 144 -16.22 9.33 20.66
C GLY A 144 -16.89 8.13 20.01
N HIS A 145 -16.21 7.65 18.99
CA HIS A 145 -16.55 6.44 18.25
C HIS A 145 -15.26 5.90 17.65
N ALA A 146 -15.17 4.57 17.60
CA ALA A 146 -14.09 3.84 16.96
C ALA A 146 -14.65 2.94 15.86
N TRP A 147 -13.88 2.73 14.81
CA TRP A 147 -14.27 1.91 13.67
C TRP A 147 -13.05 1.43 12.91
N ILE A 148 -13.28 0.51 11.98
CA ILE A 148 -12.25 0.03 11.06
C ILE A 148 -12.59 0.41 9.62
N SER A 149 -11.59 0.35 8.74
CA SER A 149 -11.77 0.46 7.31
C SER A 149 -11.04 -0.62 6.55
N LYS A 150 -11.62 -1.06 5.44
CA LYS A 150 -10.95 -1.81 4.40
C LYS A 150 -10.72 -0.89 3.22
N ILE A 151 -9.47 -0.80 2.78
CA ILE A 151 -9.06 0.02 1.62
C ILE A 151 -8.61 -0.92 0.52
N ASP A 152 -9.34 -0.91 -0.60
CA ASP A 152 -8.99 -1.66 -1.80
C ASP A 152 -8.36 -0.74 -2.85
N PHE A 153 -7.35 -1.26 -3.53
CA PHE A 153 -6.67 -0.58 -4.63
C PHE A 153 -7.29 -1.00 -5.96
N VAL A 154 -8.11 -0.13 -6.54
CA VAL A 154 -8.82 -0.40 -7.79
C VAL A 154 -8.24 0.48 -8.90
N ALA A 155 -7.47 -0.14 -9.78
CA ALA A 155 -6.76 0.51 -10.90
C ALA A 155 -5.93 1.73 -10.46
N ASN A 156 -6.53 2.93 -10.48
CA ASN A 156 -5.88 4.22 -10.15
C ASN A 156 -6.58 4.96 -8.98
N SER A 157 -7.41 4.27 -8.19
CA SER A 157 -8.14 4.86 -7.07
C SER A 157 -8.18 3.94 -5.85
N PHE A 158 -8.62 4.51 -4.73
CA PHE A 158 -8.88 3.78 -3.49
C PHE A 158 -10.38 3.69 -3.25
N GLU A 159 -10.86 2.49 -2.94
CA GLU A 159 -12.21 2.28 -2.44
C GLU A 159 -12.14 2.02 -0.93
N TYR A 160 -12.87 2.81 -0.17
CA TYR A 160 -12.96 2.70 1.28
C TYR A 160 -14.27 2.05 1.64
N THR A 161 -14.22 1.00 2.44
CA THR A 161 -15.38 0.45 3.13
C THR A 161 -15.16 0.59 4.63
N MET A 162 -16.02 1.32 5.32
CA MET A 162 -15.92 1.53 6.76
C MET A 162 -16.87 0.58 7.48
N TYR A 163 -16.45 0.05 8.62
CA TYR A 163 -17.26 -0.80 9.48
C TYR A 163 -17.19 -0.28 10.92
N GLY A 164 -18.32 0.11 11.47
CA GLY A 164 -18.44 0.57 12.85
C GLY A 164 -19.57 -0.15 13.58
N LEU A 165 -19.40 -0.41 14.87
CA LEU A 165 -20.43 -1.01 15.71
C LEU A 165 -21.31 0.08 16.33
N TRP A 166 -22.61 0.09 16.02
CA TRP A 166 -23.56 1.08 16.52
C TRP A 166 -24.79 0.40 17.10
N PRO A 167 -25.23 0.77 18.32
CA PRO A 167 -26.48 0.24 18.84
C PRO A 167 -27.66 0.77 18.02
N ASP A 168 -28.66 -0.09 17.78
CA ASP A 168 -29.88 0.22 17.02
C ASP A 168 -30.54 1.55 17.38
N GLY A 169 -30.58 1.88 18.68
CA GLY A 169 -31.21 3.11 19.18
C GLY A 169 -30.39 4.39 18.95
N HIS A 170 -29.18 4.32 18.39
CA HIS A 170 -28.31 5.48 18.26
C HIS A 170 -28.84 6.49 17.23
N LYS A 171 -28.70 7.79 17.52
CA LYS A 171 -29.20 8.86 16.63
C LYS A 171 -28.57 8.82 15.24
N ALA A 172 -27.29 8.44 15.15
CA ALA A 172 -26.60 8.29 13.86
C ALA A 172 -27.28 7.22 12.99
N VAL A 173 -27.70 6.09 13.58
CA VAL A 173 -28.37 5.00 12.86
C VAL A 173 -29.71 5.47 12.27
N ASN A 174 -30.47 6.27 13.02
CA ASN A 174 -31.74 6.83 12.55
C ASN A 174 -31.61 7.82 11.37
N HIS A 175 -30.43 8.40 11.18
CA HIS A 175 -30.18 9.36 10.09
C HIS A 175 -29.81 8.69 8.77
N PHE A 176 -29.20 7.51 8.80
CA PHE A 176 -28.78 6.78 7.61
C PHE A 176 -29.79 5.65 7.33
N LYS A 177 -30.89 5.95 6.63
CA LYS A 177 -31.89 4.94 6.21
C LYS A 177 -31.41 4.04 5.05
N GLY A 178 -30.17 3.54 5.14
CA GLY A 178 -29.49 2.83 4.07
C GLY A 178 -28.84 1.52 4.54
N SER A 179 -29.39 0.43 3.99
CA SER A 179 -28.80 -0.88 3.67
C SER A 179 -28.32 -1.89 4.73
N ASN A 180 -28.20 -1.59 6.02
CA ASN A 180 -27.96 -2.63 7.02
C ASN A 180 -29.19 -2.75 7.92
N ASP A 181 -29.91 -3.86 7.81
CA ASP A 181 -31.07 -4.14 8.65
C ASP A 181 -30.62 -4.18 10.13
N PRO A 182 -31.14 -3.28 10.99
CA PRO A 182 -30.81 -3.28 12.41
C PRO A 182 -31.09 -4.61 13.09
N SER A 183 -32.06 -5.39 12.59
CA SER A 183 -32.36 -6.71 13.13
C SER A 183 -31.33 -7.81 12.82
N VAL A 184 -30.31 -7.52 11.99
CA VAL A 184 -29.34 -8.51 11.49
C VAL A 184 -27.95 -8.39 12.12
N SER A 185 -27.51 -7.21 12.57
CA SER A 185 -26.23 -7.00 13.26
C SER A 185 -26.10 -5.52 13.62
N ASP A 186 -25.37 -5.17 14.67
CA ASP A 186 -25.00 -3.78 15.00
C ASP A 186 -23.79 -3.27 14.20
N ILE A 187 -23.18 -4.11 13.35
CA ILE A 187 -22.14 -3.67 12.41
C ILE A 187 -22.78 -2.86 11.28
N ARG A 188 -22.40 -1.59 11.17
CA ARG A 188 -22.85 -0.66 10.13
C ARG A 188 -21.74 -0.41 9.14
N ILE A 189 -22.12 -0.34 7.87
CA ILE A 189 -21.20 -0.15 6.76
C ILE A 189 -21.32 1.29 6.26
N ASN A 190 -20.18 1.99 6.16
CA ASN A 190 -20.05 3.33 5.59
C ASN A 190 -20.89 4.43 6.28
N TYR A 191 -21.05 4.37 7.61
CA TYR A 191 -21.67 5.45 8.39
C TYR A 191 -20.62 6.45 8.91
N GLU A 192 -19.36 6.04 8.86
CA GLU A 192 -18.20 6.74 9.39
C GLU A 192 -17.52 7.60 8.32
N LYS A 193 -16.71 8.55 8.77
CA LYS A 193 -15.85 9.34 7.88
C LYS A 193 -14.66 8.49 7.43
N LYS A 194 -14.16 8.73 6.22
CA LYS A 194 -12.98 8.04 5.64
C LYS A 194 -11.71 8.12 6.50
N SER A 195 -11.59 9.13 7.36
CA SER A 195 -10.47 9.30 8.27
C SER A 195 -10.93 9.98 9.55
N SER A 196 -10.07 9.90 10.57
CA SER A 196 -10.32 10.40 11.91
C SER A 196 -9.13 11.19 12.48
N LEU A 197 -9.23 11.59 13.76
CA LEU A 197 -8.13 12.22 14.50
C LEU A 197 -6.98 11.24 14.72
N HIS A 198 -7.29 9.99 15.08
CA HIS A 198 -6.31 8.94 15.32
C HIS A 198 -6.56 7.83 14.29
N ASN A 199 -5.50 7.43 13.57
CA ASN A 199 -5.58 6.42 12.53
C ASN A 199 -4.29 5.59 12.53
N ARG A 200 -4.42 4.29 12.27
CA ARG A 200 -3.30 3.40 11.99
C ARG A 200 -3.67 2.43 10.89
N TYR A 201 -2.70 2.05 10.05
CA TYR A 201 -2.93 1.29 8.83
C TYR A 201 -2.04 0.06 8.74
N TYR A 202 -2.60 -1.07 8.30
CA TYR A 202 -1.92 -2.35 8.14
C TYR A 202 -2.13 -2.94 6.76
N SER A 203 -1.05 -3.41 6.13
CA SER A 203 -1.13 -4.16 4.87
C SER A 203 -1.64 -5.57 5.14
N LEU A 204 -2.58 -6.04 4.35
CA LEU A 204 -3.19 -7.36 4.50
C LEU A 204 -2.76 -8.34 3.41
N SER A 205 -2.39 -9.55 3.82
CA SER A 205 -2.35 -10.70 2.92
C SER A 205 -3.77 -11.14 2.51
N GLU A 206 -3.88 -11.94 1.45
CA GLU A 206 -5.17 -12.48 1.00
C GLU A 206 -5.91 -13.27 2.10
N LYS A 207 -5.18 -14.03 2.91
CA LYS A 207 -5.74 -14.77 4.04
C LYS A 207 -6.27 -13.85 5.13
N GLN A 208 -5.55 -12.77 5.44
CA GLN A 208 -6.00 -11.77 6.41
C GLN A 208 -7.24 -11.01 5.91
N VAL A 209 -7.33 -10.75 4.61
CA VAL A 209 -8.55 -10.20 4.00
C VAL A 209 -9.73 -11.16 4.20
N GLN A 210 -9.54 -12.47 4.02
CA GLN A 210 -10.60 -13.45 4.27
C GLN A 210 -11.07 -13.44 5.73
N VAL A 211 -10.12 -13.43 6.69
CA VAL A 211 -10.44 -13.33 8.13
C VAL A 211 -11.20 -12.05 8.44
N LEU A 212 -10.74 -10.90 7.93
CA LEU A 212 -11.42 -9.62 8.08
C LEU A 212 -12.86 -9.70 7.54
N MET A 213 -13.04 -10.23 6.32
CA MET A 213 -14.35 -10.34 5.70
C MET A 213 -15.29 -11.29 6.45
N THR A 214 -14.77 -12.33 7.09
CA THR A 214 -15.54 -13.18 8.00
C THR A 214 -16.03 -12.38 9.20
N LEU A 215 -15.13 -11.73 9.94
CA LEU A 215 -15.46 -10.98 11.15
C LEU A 215 -16.51 -9.88 10.92
N VAL A 216 -16.33 -9.08 9.86
CA VAL A 216 -17.27 -7.98 9.54
C VAL A 216 -18.63 -8.46 8.99
N SER A 217 -18.74 -9.75 8.66
CA SER A 217 -19.99 -10.39 8.23
C SER A 217 -20.73 -11.10 9.37
N GLU A 218 -20.10 -11.28 10.52
CA GLU A 218 -20.71 -11.93 11.68
C GLU A 218 -21.77 -11.04 12.34
N TYR A 219 -22.75 -11.69 12.97
CA TYR A 219 -23.64 -11.02 13.89
C TYR A 219 -22.83 -10.51 15.08
N ARG A 220 -22.91 -9.21 15.38
CA ARG A 220 -22.42 -8.60 16.60
C ARG A 220 -23.49 -7.69 17.16
N GLU A 221 -23.68 -7.72 18.47
CA GLU A 221 -24.59 -6.85 19.20
C GLU A 221 -23.74 -5.89 20.03
N TRP A 222 -24.05 -4.60 19.96
CA TRP A 222 -23.44 -3.60 20.80
C TRP A 222 -23.92 -3.78 22.24
N SER A 223 -22.99 -3.77 23.20
CA SER A 223 -23.32 -3.80 24.61
C SER A 223 -22.33 -2.97 25.43
N TYR A 224 -22.60 -2.78 26.71
CA TYR A 224 -21.67 -2.07 27.61
C TYR A 224 -20.35 -2.81 27.82
N THR A 225 -20.31 -4.12 27.55
CA THR A 225 -19.10 -4.96 27.63
C THR A 225 -18.52 -5.30 26.26
N TYR A 226 -19.11 -4.77 25.18
CA TYR A 226 -18.65 -4.97 23.82
C TYR A 226 -19.06 -3.76 22.97
N THR A 227 -18.19 -2.76 22.95
CA THR A 227 -18.43 -1.44 22.38
C THR A 227 -17.87 -1.34 20.95
N CYS A 228 -17.93 -0.15 20.36
CA CYS A 228 -17.26 0.12 19.09
C CYS A 228 -15.73 0.03 19.18
N ALA A 229 -15.15 0.31 20.35
CA ALA A 229 -13.71 0.18 20.56
C ALA A 229 -13.32 -1.30 20.65
N SER A 230 -14.08 -2.09 21.42
CA SER A 230 -13.98 -3.56 21.49
C SER A 230 -13.92 -4.21 20.13
N PHE A 231 -14.90 -3.87 19.29
CA PHE A 231 -14.97 -4.42 17.94
C PHE A 231 -13.77 -4.04 17.09
N ALA A 232 -13.29 -2.79 17.19
CA ALA A 232 -12.15 -2.33 16.40
C ALA A 232 -10.86 -3.04 16.85
N GLU A 233 -10.63 -3.15 18.15
CA GLU A 233 -9.51 -3.87 18.74
C GLU A 233 -9.55 -5.36 18.37
N GLU A 234 -10.68 -6.05 18.59
CA GLU A 234 -10.84 -7.48 18.27
C GLU A 234 -10.47 -7.76 16.82
N VAL A 235 -10.94 -6.93 15.88
CA VAL A 235 -10.65 -7.13 14.47
C VAL A 235 -9.18 -6.91 14.17
N VAL A 236 -8.55 -5.87 14.70
CA VAL A 236 -7.11 -5.63 14.47
C VAL A 236 -6.29 -6.78 15.05
N PHE A 237 -6.52 -7.14 16.31
CA PHE A 237 -5.82 -8.23 16.96
C PHE A 237 -5.99 -9.55 16.22
N THR A 238 -7.20 -9.89 15.81
CA THR A 238 -7.49 -11.16 15.11
C THR A 238 -6.90 -11.19 13.70
N VAL A 239 -6.94 -10.08 12.97
CA VAL A 239 -6.50 -10.03 11.56
C VAL A 239 -4.98 -9.88 11.45
N VAL A 240 -4.36 -9.03 12.26
CA VAL A 240 -2.93 -8.70 12.11
C VAL A 240 -2.07 -9.04 13.32
N GLY A 241 -2.66 -9.39 14.46
CA GLY A 241 -1.93 -9.77 15.68
C GLY A 241 -1.32 -8.60 16.44
N GLU A 242 -1.62 -7.36 16.05
CA GLU A 242 -1.24 -6.16 16.82
C GLU A 242 -2.31 -5.90 17.88
N ASP A 243 -1.85 -5.67 19.10
CA ASP A 243 -2.68 -5.23 20.20
C ASP A 243 -2.83 -3.71 20.13
N VAL A 244 -4.01 -3.25 19.71
CA VAL A 244 -4.37 -1.83 19.75
C VAL A 244 -5.33 -1.65 20.92
N ASP A 245 -4.73 -1.64 22.10
CA ASP A 245 -5.41 -1.65 23.39
C ASP A 245 -6.53 -0.60 23.48
N ALA A 246 -7.74 -1.05 23.83
CA ALA A 246 -8.85 -0.20 24.22
C ALA A 246 -9.28 -0.37 25.68
N ASP A 247 -8.61 -1.20 26.47
CA ASP A 247 -8.96 -1.54 27.86
C ASP A 247 -8.84 -0.33 28.80
N ASP A 248 -9.98 0.28 29.12
CA ASP A 248 -10.07 1.33 30.12
C ASP A 248 -10.43 0.72 31.50
N ILE A 249 -10.68 1.59 32.47
CA ILE A 249 -10.94 1.26 33.86
C ILE A 249 -12.08 0.22 34.01
N VAL A 250 -11.80 -0.86 34.74
CA VAL A 250 -12.74 -1.95 35.10
C VAL A 250 -13.16 -2.81 33.89
N GLY A 251 -12.30 -2.90 32.86
CA GLY A 251 -12.52 -3.78 31.70
C GLY A 251 -13.59 -3.26 30.76
N PHE A 252 -13.76 -1.93 30.72
CA PHE A 252 -14.59 -1.28 29.73
C PHE A 252 -13.70 -0.78 28.61
N GLU A 253 -13.97 -1.21 27.39
CA GLU A 253 -13.15 -0.77 26.26
C GLU A 253 -13.70 0.53 25.66
N THR A 254 -12.85 1.55 25.51
CA THR A 254 -13.28 2.91 25.12
C THR A 254 -12.54 3.48 23.91
N PRO A 255 -13.20 4.34 23.10
CA PRO A 255 -12.53 4.99 21.98
C PRO A 255 -11.38 5.92 22.38
N ARG A 256 -11.37 6.44 23.61
CA ARG A 256 -10.28 7.31 24.08
C ARG A 256 -9.01 6.53 24.41
N GLU A 257 -9.16 5.33 24.98
CA GLU A 257 -8.02 4.44 25.25
C GLU A 257 -7.44 3.94 23.93
N LEU A 258 -8.32 3.50 23.00
CA LEU A 258 -7.92 3.15 21.64
C LEU A 258 -7.16 4.28 20.93
N SER A 259 -7.55 5.54 21.15
CA SER A 259 -6.82 6.70 20.62
C SER A 259 -5.42 6.83 21.21
N GLU A 260 -5.26 6.61 22.52
CA GLU A 260 -3.96 6.66 23.20
C GLU A 260 -3.04 5.56 22.67
N SER A 261 -3.55 4.34 22.56
CA SER A 261 -2.85 3.19 21.97
C SER A 261 -2.40 3.47 20.53
N ILE A 262 -3.29 4.01 19.69
CA ILE A 262 -2.92 4.43 18.33
C ILE A 262 -1.84 5.52 18.36
N GLU A 263 -1.94 6.53 19.21
CA GLU A 263 -0.93 7.60 19.31
C GLU A 263 0.45 7.05 19.68
N LEU A 264 0.52 6.11 20.63
CA LEU A 264 1.77 5.48 21.05
C LEU A 264 2.39 4.66 19.91
N LEU A 265 1.59 3.84 19.23
CA LEU A 265 2.04 3.03 18.10
C LEU A 265 2.50 3.89 16.91
N GLU A 266 1.80 4.98 16.62
CA GLU A 266 2.14 5.92 15.56
C GLU A 266 3.37 6.79 15.90
N ALA A 267 3.61 7.05 17.19
CA ALA A 267 4.82 7.72 17.65
C ALA A 267 6.08 6.84 17.49
N GLU A 268 5.94 5.52 17.65
CA GLU A 268 7.03 4.58 17.42
C GLU A 268 7.26 4.32 15.92
N HIS A 269 6.18 3.99 15.21
CA HIS A 269 6.20 3.65 13.79
C HIS A 269 4.98 4.26 13.09
N SER A 270 5.16 5.47 12.56
CA SER A 270 4.10 6.19 11.85
C SER A 270 3.64 5.44 10.60
N THR A 271 2.33 5.40 10.38
CA THR A 271 1.70 4.78 9.22
C THR A 271 0.82 5.77 8.47
N THR A 272 0.60 5.47 7.19
CA THR A 272 -0.47 6.08 6.40
C THR A 272 -1.09 4.99 5.51
N HIS A 273 -2.25 5.25 4.91
CA HIS A 273 -2.78 4.32 3.90
C HIS A 273 -1.87 4.14 2.67
N LEU A 274 -0.85 4.97 2.48
CA LEU A 274 0.18 4.78 1.44
C LEU A 274 1.41 4.03 1.95
N ILE A 275 1.64 4.08 3.27
CA ILE A 275 2.77 3.46 3.95
C ILE A 275 2.22 2.72 5.19
N PRO A 276 1.49 1.62 4.98
CA PRO A 276 0.91 0.86 6.09
C PRO A 276 2.00 0.04 6.81
N ALA A 277 1.76 -0.30 8.07
CA ALA A 277 2.55 -1.28 8.78
C ALA A 277 2.44 -2.65 8.09
N VAL A 278 3.55 -3.39 8.06
CA VAL A 278 3.61 -4.74 7.50
C VAL A 278 3.91 -5.70 8.64
N LEU A 279 2.87 -6.40 9.11
CA LEU A 279 2.99 -7.39 10.17
C LEU A 279 2.97 -8.80 9.57
N GLN A 280 3.70 -9.71 10.20
CA GLN A 280 3.69 -11.11 9.80
C GLN A 280 2.34 -11.74 10.16
N ASP A 281 1.77 -12.58 9.28
CA ASP A 281 0.54 -13.31 9.59
C ASP A 281 0.76 -14.11 10.89
N PRO A 282 0.03 -13.84 11.98
CA PRO A 282 0.19 -14.57 13.24
C PRO A 282 -0.07 -16.08 13.06
N ASN A 283 -0.82 -16.46 12.02
CA ASN A 283 -1.11 -17.83 11.66
C ASN A 283 -0.13 -18.45 10.64
N ALA A 284 0.91 -17.74 10.20
CA ALA A 284 1.93 -18.31 9.30
C ALA A 284 3.01 -19.10 10.05
N SER A 285 3.22 -18.81 11.34
CA SER A 285 4.24 -19.45 12.18
C SER A 285 3.93 -20.90 12.57
N SER A 286 2.73 -21.41 12.29
CA SER A 286 2.32 -22.80 12.60
C SER A 286 2.66 -23.82 11.50
N LEU A 287 3.20 -23.38 10.35
CA LEU A 287 3.52 -24.27 9.22
C LEU A 287 5.03 -24.56 9.03
N SER A 288 5.91 -24.02 9.87
CA SER A 288 7.38 -24.17 9.71
C SER A 288 8.07 -25.17 10.65
N ASN A 289 7.36 -25.81 11.59
CA ASN A 289 7.93 -26.82 12.48
C ASN A 289 7.14 -28.13 12.46
N ASN A 290 7.22 -28.88 11.37
CA ASN A 290 7.05 -30.33 11.44
C ASN A 290 7.74 -31.02 10.27
N SER A 291 9.06 -31.19 10.41
CA SER A 291 9.77 -32.25 9.70
C SER A 291 10.70 -32.96 10.68
N ASN A 292 10.38 -34.25 10.88
CA ASN A 292 11.23 -35.33 11.40
C ASN A 292 11.60 -35.35 12.88
N SER A 293 10.88 -36.14 13.66
CA SER A 293 11.42 -37.44 14.11
C SER A 293 10.29 -38.33 14.67
N PHE A 294 9.84 -39.25 13.80
CA PHE A 294 9.17 -40.46 14.26
C PHE A 294 10.28 -41.41 14.73
N GLU A 295 10.55 -41.42 16.04
CA GLU A 295 11.18 -42.56 16.70
C GLU A 295 10.16 -43.11 17.70
N GLY A 296 9.66 -44.31 17.39
CA GLY A 296 8.81 -45.05 18.28
C GLY A 296 9.60 -45.61 19.47
N SER A 297 8.93 -45.69 20.61
CA SER A 297 9.21 -46.75 21.57
C SER A 297 7.91 -47.21 22.18
N VAL A 298 7.56 -48.45 21.85
CA VAL A 298 6.63 -49.30 22.56
C VAL A 298 7.19 -49.54 23.97
N HIS A 299 6.40 -49.31 25.02
CA HIS A 299 6.07 -50.31 26.04
C HIS A 299 5.14 -49.73 27.13
N ASP A 300 3.96 -50.35 27.21
CA ASP A 300 3.03 -50.49 28.35
C ASP A 300 3.70 -51.10 29.61
N PRO A 301 3.08 -51.11 30.81
CA PRO A 301 1.64 -50.92 31.10
C PRO A 301 1.26 -49.83 32.12
#